data_AF-A0A134A1R3-F1
#
_entry.id   AF-A0A134A1R3-F1
#
_cell.length_a   1.000
_cell.length_b   1.000
_cell.length_c   1.000
_cell.angle_alpha   90.00
_cell.angle_beta   90.00
_cell.angle_gamma   90.00
#
_symmetry.space_group_name_H-M   'P 1'
#
loop_
_entity.id
_entity.type
_entity.pdbx_description
1 polymer ?
#
loop_
_entity_poly.entity_id
_entity_poly.type
_entity_poly.pdbx_seq_one_letter_code
_entity_poly.pdbx_strand_id
1 'polypeptide(L)'
;MEEFEQLVIFECVPAPVVSCERIDIKNIQGEDDVVLVLDISPSTDSVIRRKGDDAVFLRQGDKSLRLGNREIRALEYDKNQRLFEDEVSRQATIQDVDQEVVNRYRQALGTDASGEQVLKSRGFLIGGYLTNAGILLFSENPSRFMPQARVRVLRYEGTEMATGQRLNVVKDVTFDGPIPKTVDGASALIGSMLREF
;
A
#
# COMPACT_ATOMS: atom_id res chain seq x y z
N MET A 1 -32.52 -20.17 15.69
CA MET A 1 -31.53 -19.73 14.69
C MET A 1 -30.97 -21.01 14.10
N GLU A 2 -31.25 -21.26 12.83
CA GLU A 2 -30.86 -22.50 12.15
C GLU A 2 -29.37 -22.44 11.77
N GLU A 3 -28.75 -23.61 11.59
CA GLU A 3 -27.30 -23.76 11.34
C GLU A 3 -26.83 -22.93 10.12
N PHE A 4 -27.69 -22.79 9.11
CA PHE A 4 -27.39 -22.02 7.89
C PHE A 4 -27.22 -20.51 8.12
N GLU A 5 -27.89 -19.94 9.12
CA GLU A 5 -27.80 -18.50 9.43
C GLU A 5 -26.46 -18.14 10.10
N GLN A 6 -25.75 -19.15 10.61
CA GLN A 6 -24.46 -18.98 11.30
C GLN A 6 -23.27 -19.44 10.45
N LEU A 7 -23.50 -20.02 9.27
CA LEU A 7 -22.43 -20.53 8.39
C LEU A 7 -21.36 -19.49 8.11
N VAL A 8 -21.74 -18.23 7.89
CA VAL A 8 -20.79 -17.13 7.62
C VAL A 8 -19.81 -16.87 8.78
N ILE A 9 -20.21 -17.17 10.02
CA ILE A 9 -19.35 -17.05 11.21
C ILE A 9 -18.36 -18.22 11.25
N PHE A 10 -18.83 -19.42 10.91
CA PHE A 10 -18.05 -20.66 11.03
C PHE A 10 -17.14 -20.93 9.83
N GLU A 11 -17.49 -20.44 8.64
CA GLU A 11 -16.83 -20.76 7.37
C GLU A 11 -15.96 -19.62 6.82
N CYS A 12 -16.05 -18.41 7.35
CA CYS A 12 -15.27 -17.26 6.87
C CYS A 12 -14.34 -16.69 7.95
N VAL A 13 -13.19 -16.15 7.53
CA VAL A 13 -12.27 -15.36 8.36
C VAL A 13 -11.75 -14.14 7.56
N PRO A 14 -11.89 -12.91 8.10
CA PRO A 14 -12.78 -12.56 9.21
C PRO A 14 -14.25 -12.89 8.86
N ALA A 15 -15.12 -12.97 9.87
CA ALA A 15 -16.55 -13.19 9.62
C ALA A 15 -17.15 -11.92 8.98
N PRO A 16 -17.85 -12.03 7.84
CA PRO A 16 -18.51 -10.87 7.23
C PRO A 16 -19.70 -10.41 8.08
N VAL A 17 -20.07 -9.14 7.94
CA VAL A 17 -21.28 -8.59 8.57
C VAL A 17 -22.49 -9.00 7.74
N VAL A 18 -23.40 -9.76 8.34
CA VAL A 18 -24.58 -10.30 7.67
C VAL A 18 -25.84 -9.99 8.48
N SER A 19 -26.87 -9.52 7.80
CA SER A 19 -28.24 -9.43 8.32
C SER A 19 -29.13 -10.48 7.65
N CYS A 20 -29.92 -11.17 8.47
CA CYS A 20 -30.82 -12.22 8.03
C CYS A 20 -32.27 -11.79 8.21
N GLU A 21 -33.10 -11.99 7.18
CA GLU A 21 -34.54 -11.76 7.22
C GLU A 21 -35.27 -12.97 6.62
N ARG A 22 -36.37 -13.39 7.27
CA ARG A 22 -37.29 -14.39 6.71
C ARG A 22 -38.53 -13.68 6.20
N ILE A 23 -38.88 -13.94 4.95
CA ILE A 23 -40.04 -13.36 4.28
C ILE A 23 -41.02 -14.49 3.99
N ASP A 24 -42.19 -14.44 4.63
CA ASP A 24 -43.29 -15.37 4.35
C ASP A 24 -43.86 -15.09 2.96
N ILE A 25 -44.04 -16.15 2.15
CA ILE A 25 -44.55 -16.08 0.79
C ILE A 25 -45.57 -17.18 0.51
N LYS A 26 -46.26 -17.06 -0.63
CA LYS A 26 -46.97 -18.17 -1.27
C LYS A 26 -46.16 -18.68 -2.44
N ASN A 27 -45.82 -19.97 -2.45
CA ASN A 27 -45.06 -20.55 -3.56
C ASN A 27 -45.94 -20.72 -4.84
N ILE A 28 -45.34 -21.23 -5.92
CA ILE A 28 -46.05 -21.44 -7.20
C ILE A 28 -47.22 -22.43 -7.12
N GLN A 29 -47.31 -23.22 -6.03
CA GLN A 29 -48.37 -24.19 -5.76
C GLN A 29 -49.46 -23.61 -4.84
N GLY A 30 -49.31 -22.37 -4.34
CA GLY A 30 -50.26 -21.72 -3.43
C GLY A 30 -50.08 -22.11 -1.96
N GLU A 31 -49.00 -22.81 -1.63
CA GLU A 31 -48.66 -23.23 -0.27
C GLU A 31 -47.86 -22.14 0.46
N ASP A 32 -47.97 -22.09 1.79
CA ASP A 32 -47.15 -21.18 2.61
C ASP A 32 -45.70 -21.65 2.57
N ASP A 33 -44.79 -20.72 2.28
CA ASP A 33 -43.36 -20.97 2.14
C ASP A 33 -42.58 -19.75 2.64
N VAL A 34 -41.25 -19.86 2.77
CA VAL A 34 -40.39 -18.81 3.33
C VAL A 34 -39.17 -18.59 2.46
N VAL A 35 -38.87 -17.33 2.16
CA VAL A 35 -37.60 -16.90 1.57
C VAL A 35 -36.68 -16.39 2.67
N LEU A 36 -35.50 -17.00 2.80
CA LEU A 36 -34.42 -16.48 3.65
C LEU A 36 -33.56 -15.51 2.84
N VAL A 37 -33.55 -14.24 3.24
CA VAL A 37 -32.69 -13.19 2.69
C VAL A 37 -31.47 -13.03 3.58
N LEU A 38 -30.29 -13.18 2.98
CA LEU A 38 -29.00 -12.88 3.60
C LEU A 38 -28.42 -11.65 2.93
N ASP A 39 -28.42 -10.52 3.64
CA ASP A 39 -27.78 -9.29 3.17
C ASP A 39 -26.37 -9.19 3.80
N ILE A 40 -25.35 -9.13 2.94
CA ILE A 40 -23.95 -9.20 3.32
C ILE A 40 -23.32 -7.83 3.03
N SER A 41 -22.95 -7.11 4.09
CA SER A 41 -22.29 -5.83 3.94
C SER A 41 -20.87 -6.02 3.36
N PRO A 42 -20.44 -5.15 2.42
CA PRO A 42 -19.10 -5.23 1.87
C PRO A 42 -18.06 -4.94 2.96
N SER A 43 -17.08 -5.82 3.11
CA SER A 43 -15.92 -5.56 3.97
C SER A 43 -15.02 -4.51 3.34
N THR A 44 -14.75 -3.41 4.03
CA THR A 44 -13.98 -2.28 3.48
C THR A 44 -12.49 -2.36 3.78
N ASP A 45 -12.09 -3.12 4.80
CA ASP A 45 -10.75 -3.13 5.39
C ASP A 45 -10.08 -4.51 5.34
N SER A 46 -10.79 -5.52 4.86
CA SER A 46 -10.34 -6.91 4.91
C SER A 46 -10.90 -7.75 3.77
N VAL A 47 -10.05 -8.63 3.23
CA VAL A 47 -10.39 -9.71 2.33
C VAL A 47 -10.89 -10.88 3.15
N ILE A 48 -12.13 -11.28 2.88
CA ILE A 48 -12.77 -12.44 3.50
C ILE A 48 -12.24 -13.71 2.85
N ARG A 49 -11.76 -14.63 3.67
CA ARG A 49 -11.23 -15.94 3.27
C ARG A 49 -12.14 -17.04 3.77
N ARG A 50 -12.31 -18.09 2.97
CA ARG A 50 -12.95 -19.32 3.43
C ARG A 50 -12.01 -20.07 4.36
N LYS A 51 -12.50 -20.43 5.54
CA LYS A 51 -11.80 -21.29 6.50
C LYS A 51 -11.58 -22.67 5.87
N GLY A 52 -10.42 -23.27 6.16
CA GLY A 52 -10.05 -24.60 5.68
C GLY A 52 -9.09 -24.60 4.49
N ASP A 53 -9.26 -23.70 3.51
CA ASP A 53 -8.37 -23.65 2.34
C ASP A 53 -7.92 -22.23 1.92
N ASP A 54 -8.22 -21.22 2.74
CA ASP A 54 -7.89 -19.80 2.54
C ASP A 54 -8.30 -19.24 1.17
N ALA A 55 -9.26 -19.90 0.50
CA ALA A 55 -9.73 -19.48 -0.80
C ALA A 55 -10.50 -18.14 -0.68
N VAL A 56 -10.21 -17.26 -1.63
CA VAL A 56 -10.90 -15.97 -1.80
C VAL A 56 -11.72 -16.04 -3.07
N PHE A 57 -12.96 -15.55 -3.00
CA PHE A 57 -13.87 -15.51 -4.13
C PHE A 57 -14.34 -14.09 -4.38
N LEU A 58 -14.52 -13.73 -5.64
CA LEU A 58 -15.13 -12.47 -6.05
C LEU A 58 -16.30 -12.74 -6.98
N ARG A 59 -17.44 -12.10 -6.71
CA ARG A 59 -18.62 -12.21 -7.57
C ARG A 59 -18.43 -11.34 -8.81
N GLN A 60 -18.59 -11.95 -9.99
CA GLN A 60 -18.64 -11.29 -11.27
C GLN A 60 -19.90 -11.75 -12.00
N GLY A 61 -20.87 -10.84 -12.12
CA GLY A 61 -22.20 -11.16 -12.64
C GLY A 61 -22.93 -12.20 -11.79
N ASP A 62 -23.28 -13.32 -12.40
CA ASP A 62 -24.00 -14.44 -11.79
C ASP A 62 -23.07 -15.50 -11.16
N LYS A 63 -21.74 -15.33 -11.22
CA LYS A 63 -20.76 -16.33 -10.77
C LYS A 63 -19.84 -15.81 -9.68
N SER A 64 -19.40 -16.71 -8.81
CA SER A 64 -18.32 -16.48 -7.84
C SER A 64 -17.03 -17.13 -8.35
N LEU A 65 -16.05 -16.32 -8.75
CA LEU A 65 -14.77 -16.79 -9.25
C LEU A 65 -13.77 -16.92 -8.11
N ARG A 66 -13.01 -18.02 -8.06
CA ARG A 66 -11.88 -18.18 -7.13
C ARG A 66 -10.71 -17.33 -7.62
N LEU A 67 -10.19 -16.44 -6.77
CA LEU A 67 -9.07 -15.57 -7.11
C LEU A 67 -7.72 -16.29 -6.98
N GLY A 68 -6.78 -15.95 -7.87
CA GLY A 68 -5.38 -16.35 -7.77
C GLY A 68 -4.57 -15.45 -6.83
N ASN A 69 -3.36 -15.88 -6.45
CA ASN A 69 -2.49 -15.15 -5.51
C ASN A 69 -2.24 -13.68 -5.88
N ARG A 70 -2.08 -13.36 -7.17
CA ARG A 70 -1.85 -11.98 -7.63
C ARG A 70 -3.09 -11.11 -7.43
N GLU A 71 -4.27 -11.64 -7.75
CA GLU A 71 -5.54 -10.93 -7.62
C GLU A 71 -5.91 -10.75 -6.15
N ILE A 72 -5.64 -11.76 -5.31
CA ILE A 72 -5.80 -11.66 -3.86
C ILE A 72 -4.93 -10.53 -3.31
N ARG A 73 -3.64 -10.47 -3.67
CA ARG A 73 -2.77 -9.36 -3.23
C ARG A 73 -3.27 -8.00 -3.69
N ALA A 74 -3.70 -7.88 -4.94
CA ALA A 74 -4.27 -6.63 -5.44
C ALA A 74 -5.51 -6.21 -4.62
N LEU A 75 -6.38 -7.16 -4.29
CA LEU A 75 -7.56 -6.90 -3.46
C LEU A 75 -7.19 -6.54 -2.01
N GLU A 76 -6.15 -7.15 -1.43
CA GLU A 76 -5.61 -6.79 -0.12
C GLU A 76 -5.09 -5.35 -0.10
N TYR A 77 -4.43 -4.91 -1.18
CA TYR A 77 -3.98 -3.52 -1.35
C TYR A 77 -5.15 -2.55 -1.50
N ASP A 78 -6.14 -2.85 -2.37
CA ASP A 78 -7.32 -2.01 -2.57
C ASP A 78 -8.13 -1.80 -1.28
N LYS A 79 -8.11 -2.79 -0.39
CA LYS A 79 -8.77 -2.74 0.92
C LYS A 79 -7.90 -2.16 2.04
N ASN A 80 -6.70 -1.66 1.73
CA ASN A 80 -5.70 -1.22 2.71
C ASN A 80 -5.38 -2.29 3.79
N GLN A 81 -5.64 -3.56 3.52
CA GLN A 81 -5.32 -4.66 4.44
C GLN A 81 -3.80 -4.94 4.45
N ARG A 82 -3.11 -4.48 3.41
CA ARG A 82 -1.67 -4.58 3.25
C ARG A 82 -1.14 -3.23 2.81
N LEU A 83 -0.35 -2.59 3.66
CA LEU A 83 0.34 -1.34 3.32
C LEU A 83 1.66 -1.70 2.66
N PHE A 84 1.86 -1.24 1.42
CA PHE A 84 3.09 -1.50 0.68
C PHE A 84 4.31 -1.01 1.49
N GLU A 85 4.15 0.13 2.15
CA GLU A 85 5.11 0.79 3.02
C GLU A 85 5.60 -0.09 4.19
N ASP A 86 4.73 -0.96 4.70
CA ASP A 86 5.00 -1.82 5.86
C ASP A 86 5.61 -3.17 5.46
N GLU A 87 5.67 -3.50 4.16
CA GLU A 87 6.27 -4.74 3.73
C GLU A 87 7.77 -4.75 4.00
N VAL A 88 8.25 -5.85 4.59
CA VAL A 88 9.66 -6.06 4.91
C VAL A 88 10.43 -6.53 3.67
N SER A 89 11.45 -5.78 3.28
CA SER A 89 12.36 -6.17 2.21
C SER A 89 13.55 -6.95 2.76
N ARG A 90 13.62 -8.25 2.46
CA ARG A 90 14.73 -9.13 2.89
C ARG A 90 16.09 -8.78 2.25
N GLN A 91 16.11 -7.84 1.31
CA GLN A 91 17.31 -7.41 0.62
C GLN A 91 17.96 -6.18 1.27
N ALA A 92 17.22 -5.44 2.10
CA ALA A 92 17.68 -4.20 2.71
C ALA A 92 17.83 -4.39 4.22
N THR A 93 19.02 -4.09 4.75
CA THR A 93 19.34 -4.25 6.17
C THR A 93 19.71 -2.90 6.79
N ILE A 94 19.98 -2.90 8.09
CA ILE A 94 20.43 -1.70 8.82
C ILE A 94 21.74 -1.12 8.27
N GLN A 95 22.53 -1.91 7.53
CA GLN A 95 23.78 -1.47 6.89
C GLN A 95 23.53 -0.59 5.67
N ASP A 96 22.35 -0.66 5.04
CA ASP A 96 22.00 0.15 3.87
C ASP A 96 21.45 1.54 4.25
N VAL A 97 21.46 1.88 5.55
CA VAL A 97 20.88 3.10 6.11
C VAL A 97 21.85 4.28 6.07
N ASP A 98 21.33 5.41 5.60
CA ASP A 98 21.98 6.71 5.65
C ASP A 98 21.95 7.27 7.08
N GLN A 99 23.11 7.27 7.73
CA GLN A 99 23.24 7.72 9.11
C GLN A 99 22.99 9.22 9.28
N GLU A 100 23.23 10.04 8.26
CA GLU A 100 22.95 11.47 8.32
C GLU A 100 21.45 11.72 8.42
N VAL A 101 20.66 11.01 7.61
CA VAL A 101 19.20 11.12 7.61
C VAL A 101 18.60 10.59 8.91
N VAL A 102 19.11 9.47 9.42
CA VAL A 102 18.67 8.95 10.72
C VAL A 102 19.02 9.90 11.86
N ASN A 103 20.20 10.51 11.85
CA ASN A 103 20.59 11.48 12.88
C ASN A 103 19.74 12.75 12.83
N ARG A 104 19.44 13.27 11.63
CA ARG A 104 18.49 14.38 11.45
C ARG A 104 17.11 14.03 12.01
N TYR A 105 16.64 12.80 11.76
CA TYR A 105 15.37 12.33 12.28
C TYR A 105 15.37 12.20 13.81
N ARG A 106 16.44 11.66 14.41
CA ARG A 106 16.61 11.58 15.87
C ARG A 106 16.58 12.96 16.53
N GLN A 107 17.29 13.93 15.94
CA GLN A 107 17.28 15.32 16.40
C GLN A 107 15.89 15.94 16.35
N ALA A 108 15.16 15.72 15.25
CA ALA A 108 13.77 16.19 15.11
C ALA A 108 12.82 15.55 16.13
N LEU A 109 13.09 14.31 16.56
CA LEU A 109 12.34 13.63 17.62
C LEU A 109 12.76 14.04 19.04
N GLY A 110 13.89 14.73 19.21
CA GLY A 110 14.43 15.08 20.53
C GLY A 110 14.75 13.86 21.41
N THR A 111 15.30 12.78 20.83
CA THR A 111 15.55 11.53 21.53
C THR A 111 17.04 11.14 21.57
N ASP A 112 17.46 10.57 22.70
CA ASP A 112 18.80 9.99 22.87
C ASP A 112 18.88 8.52 22.41
N ALA A 113 17.75 7.89 22.07
CA ALA A 113 17.70 6.51 21.59
C ALA A 113 18.60 6.34 20.35
N SER A 114 19.20 5.15 20.19
CA SER A 114 20.05 4.86 19.03
C SER A 114 19.24 4.88 17.73
N GLY A 115 19.91 5.10 16.59
CA GLY A 115 19.24 5.09 15.28
C GLY A 115 18.48 3.79 15.02
N GLU A 116 19.09 2.65 15.35
CA GLU A 116 18.45 1.34 15.21
C GLU A 116 17.20 1.21 16.11
N GLN A 117 17.26 1.70 17.36
CA GLN A 117 16.10 1.70 18.26
C GLN A 117 14.96 2.55 17.70
N VAL A 118 15.28 3.73 17.17
CA VAL A 118 14.29 4.61 16.54
C VAL A 118 13.63 3.92 15.36
N LEU A 119 14.41 3.33 14.45
CA LEU A 119 13.89 2.61 13.29
C LEU A 119 13.02 1.40 13.68
N LYS A 120 13.42 0.62 14.69
CA LYS A 120 12.62 -0.50 15.22
C LYS A 120 11.31 -0.01 15.82
N SER A 121 11.37 0.99 16.70
CA SER A 121 10.20 1.51 17.44
C SER A 121 9.12 2.10 16.53
N ARG A 122 9.51 2.57 15.34
CA ARG A 122 8.62 3.17 14.34
C ARG A 122 8.25 2.23 13.20
N GLY A 123 8.63 0.95 13.29
CA GLY A 123 8.28 -0.05 12.27
C GLY A 123 9.08 0.03 10.97
N PHE A 124 10.18 0.78 10.94
CA PHE A 124 11.06 0.87 9.76
C PHE A 124 12.08 -0.27 9.68
N LEU A 125 12.35 -0.95 10.79
CA LEU A 125 13.27 -2.09 10.87
C LEU A 125 12.61 -3.24 11.64
N ILE A 126 12.33 -4.36 10.95
CA ILE A 126 11.65 -5.54 11.50
C ILE A 126 12.53 -6.77 11.24
N GLY A 127 12.91 -7.48 12.30
CA GLY A 127 13.73 -8.69 12.18
C GLY A 127 15.11 -8.47 11.53
N GLY A 128 15.66 -7.25 11.61
CA GLY A 128 16.95 -6.88 11.00
C GLY A 128 16.86 -6.37 9.56
N TYR A 129 15.66 -6.33 8.99
CA TYR A 129 15.41 -5.89 7.61
C TYR A 129 14.55 -4.63 7.58
N LEU A 130 14.81 -3.75 6.61
CA LEU A 130 14.02 -2.53 6.44
C LEU A 130 12.66 -2.84 5.83
N THR A 131 11.65 -2.08 6.25
CA THR A 131 10.39 -2.01 5.49
C THR A 131 10.57 -1.16 4.23
N ASN A 132 9.61 -1.21 3.32
CA ASN A 132 9.60 -0.36 2.13
C ASN A 132 9.65 1.13 2.47
N ALA A 133 8.92 1.56 3.52
CA ALA A 133 9.06 2.91 4.05
C ALA A 133 10.46 3.17 4.63
N GLY A 134 11.02 2.20 5.35
CA GLY A 134 12.39 2.25 5.86
C GLY A 134 13.42 2.48 4.75
N ILE A 135 13.26 1.78 3.62
CA ILE A 135 14.09 1.95 2.43
C ILE A 135 13.95 3.37 1.88
N LEU A 136 12.71 3.80 1.58
CA LEU A 136 12.47 5.09 0.93
C LEU A 136 12.92 6.29 1.77
N LEU A 137 12.74 6.22 3.09
CA LEU A 137 13.04 7.33 3.99
C LEU A 137 14.48 7.35 4.47
N PHE A 138 15.13 6.19 4.65
CA PHE A 138 16.38 6.10 5.38
C PHE A 138 17.49 5.33 4.66
N SER A 139 17.25 4.68 3.52
CA SER A 139 18.34 4.02 2.79
C SER A 139 19.24 5.04 2.09
N GLU A 140 20.54 4.82 2.09
CA GLU A 140 21.51 5.64 1.33
C GLU A 140 21.24 5.55 -0.19
N ASN A 141 20.81 4.38 -0.68
CA ASN A 141 20.47 4.17 -2.08
C ASN A 141 19.15 3.39 -2.22
N PRO A 142 17.99 4.06 -2.06
CA PRO A 142 16.68 3.43 -2.23
C PRO A 142 16.48 2.83 -3.62
N SER A 143 17.08 3.45 -4.65
CA SER A 143 16.92 3.04 -6.05
C SER A 143 17.44 1.63 -6.35
N ARG A 144 18.39 1.13 -5.53
CA ARG A 144 18.89 -0.25 -5.60
C ARG A 144 17.80 -1.29 -5.31
N PHE A 145 16.85 -0.96 -4.43
CA PHE A 145 15.75 -1.85 -4.03
C PHE A 145 14.48 -1.55 -4.82
N MET A 146 14.27 -0.27 -5.15
CA MET A 146 13.11 0.23 -5.84
C MET A 146 13.58 1.16 -6.97
N PRO A 147 13.80 0.67 -8.20
CA PRO A 147 14.32 1.47 -9.31
C PRO A 147 13.50 2.74 -9.61
N GLN A 148 12.23 2.76 -9.20
CA GLN A 148 11.33 3.90 -9.29
C GLN A 148 11.52 4.97 -8.18
N ALA A 149 12.33 4.72 -7.15
CA ALA A 149 12.58 5.64 -6.03
C ALA A 149 13.55 6.76 -6.43
N ARG A 150 13.09 7.65 -7.31
CA ARG A 150 13.85 8.82 -7.78
C ARG A 150 12.93 9.96 -8.17
N VAL A 151 13.45 11.18 -8.07
CA VAL A 151 12.82 12.41 -8.57
C VAL A 151 13.72 12.99 -9.65
N ARG A 152 13.15 13.31 -10.81
CA ARG A 152 13.87 13.96 -11.92
C ARG A 152 13.30 15.35 -12.16
N VAL A 153 14.17 16.35 -12.14
CA VAL A 153 13.82 17.76 -12.36
C VAL A 153 14.32 18.15 -13.75
N LEU A 154 13.38 18.60 -14.59
CA LEU A 154 13.64 19.06 -15.95
C LEU A 154 13.27 20.54 -16.07
N ARG A 155 14.16 21.35 -16.63
CA ARG A 155 13.88 22.73 -17.06
C ARG A 155 13.91 22.79 -18.57
N TYR A 156 12.86 23.37 -19.14
CA TYR A 156 12.74 23.61 -20.58
C TYR A 156 12.91 25.10 -20.89
N GLU A 157 13.46 25.41 -22.06
CA GLU A 157 13.51 26.77 -22.59
C GLU A 157 12.23 27.09 -23.38
N GLY A 158 11.56 28.19 -23.04
CA GLY A 158 10.26 28.55 -23.60
C GLY A 158 9.08 27.94 -22.82
N THR A 159 7.88 28.00 -23.40
CA THR A 159 6.62 27.64 -22.72
C THR A 159 6.11 26.24 -23.06
N GLU A 160 6.74 25.56 -24.02
CA GLU A 160 6.29 24.25 -24.51
C GLU A 160 7.43 23.24 -24.54
N MET A 161 7.12 21.96 -24.37
CA MET A 161 8.08 20.87 -24.50
C MET A 161 8.30 20.54 -25.98
N ALA A 162 9.49 20.79 -26.51
CA ALA A 162 9.87 20.45 -27.88
C ALA A 162 10.64 19.13 -27.95
N THR A 163 10.60 18.46 -29.10
CA THR A 163 11.10 17.08 -29.28
C THR A 163 12.01 16.93 -30.50
N GLY A 164 12.74 15.81 -30.57
CA GLY A 164 13.65 15.50 -31.67
C GLY A 164 14.81 16.48 -31.76
N GLN A 165 15.06 17.01 -32.95
CA GLN A 165 16.12 18.01 -33.18
C GLN A 165 15.84 19.35 -32.48
N ARG A 166 14.61 19.58 -31.99
CA ARG A 166 14.20 20.80 -31.29
C ARG A 166 14.13 20.63 -29.77
N LEU A 167 14.73 19.58 -29.20
CA LEU A 167 14.72 19.35 -27.76
C LEU A 167 15.25 20.57 -27.01
N ASN A 168 14.43 21.15 -26.15
CA ASN A 168 14.68 22.40 -25.45
C ASN A 168 14.93 22.20 -23.95
N VAL A 169 15.47 21.05 -23.54
CA VAL A 169 15.85 20.78 -22.15
C VAL A 169 17.14 21.52 -21.83
N VAL A 170 17.08 22.47 -20.90
CA VAL A 170 18.26 23.24 -20.44
C VAL A 170 18.79 22.76 -19.09
N LYS A 171 18.01 22.00 -18.34
CA LYS A 171 18.48 21.36 -17.10
C LYS A 171 17.81 20.01 -16.90
N ASP A 172 18.61 19.02 -16.54
CA ASP A 172 18.16 17.65 -16.26
C ASP A 172 18.99 17.10 -15.10
N VAL A 173 18.34 16.95 -13.94
CA VAL A 173 18.97 16.44 -12.72
C VAL A 173 18.07 15.39 -12.12
N THR A 174 18.65 14.25 -11.75
CA THR A 174 17.97 13.17 -11.04
C THR A 174 18.49 13.09 -9.60
N PHE A 175 17.57 12.93 -8.67
CA PHE A 175 17.81 12.68 -7.25
C PHE A 175 17.27 11.29 -6.92
N ASP A 176 18.13 10.38 -6.49
CA ASP A 176 17.84 8.96 -6.27
C ASP A 176 18.20 8.49 -4.85
N GLY A 177 18.51 9.44 -3.96
CA GLY A 177 18.74 9.21 -2.54
C GLY A 177 17.45 9.13 -1.71
N PRO A 178 17.57 8.99 -0.37
CA PRO A 178 16.43 8.91 0.53
C PRO A 178 15.53 10.15 0.41
N ILE A 179 14.22 9.97 0.59
CA ILE A 179 13.21 11.01 0.38
C ILE A 179 13.60 12.35 1.04
N PRO A 180 14.06 12.42 2.30
CA PRO A 180 14.47 13.69 2.92
C PRO A 180 15.55 14.44 2.13
N LYS A 181 16.58 13.74 1.63
CA LYS A 181 17.64 14.35 0.82
C LYS A 181 17.14 14.73 -0.57
N THR A 182 16.31 13.89 -1.16
CA THR A 182 15.70 14.12 -2.49
C THR A 182 14.80 15.35 -2.48
N VAL A 183 13.97 15.53 -1.45
CA VAL A 183 13.10 16.71 -1.30
C VAL A 183 13.92 17.99 -1.13
N ASP A 184 14.93 17.97 -0.27
CA ASP A 184 15.80 19.13 -0.05
C ASP A 184 16.57 19.51 -1.33
N GLY A 185 17.17 18.53 -2.01
CA GLY A 185 17.93 18.73 -3.24
C GLY A 185 17.07 19.25 -4.39
N ALA A 186 15.91 18.64 -4.61
CA ALA A 186 14.97 19.10 -5.63
C ALA A 186 14.45 20.52 -5.34
N SER A 187 14.11 20.82 -4.08
CA SER A 187 13.64 22.15 -3.67
C SER A 187 14.71 23.21 -3.85
N ALA A 188 15.97 22.93 -3.47
CA ALA A 188 17.09 23.83 -3.68
C ALA A 188 17.34 24.11 -5.18
N LEU A 189 17.29 23.06 -6.01
CA LEU A 189 17.45 23.18 -7.44
C LEU A 189 16.34 24.05 -8.05
N ILE A 190 15.07 23.76 -7.74
CA ILE A 190 13.93 24.54 -8.21
C ILE A 190 14.04 26.00 -7.74
N GLY A 191 14.37 26.22 -6.47
CA GLY A 191 14.53 27.56 -5.90
C GLY A 191 15.70 28.36 -6.50
N SER A 192 16.74 27.71 -7.02
CA SER A 192 17.81 28.41 -7.76
C SER A 192 17.31 28.88 -9.13
N MET A 193 16.51 28.07 -9.84
CA MET A 193 16.00 28.40 -11.17
C MET A 193 14.96 29.53 -11.15
N LEU A 194 14.27 29.71 -10.02
CA LEU A 194 13.30 30.80 -9.81
C LEU A 194 13.93 32.13 -9.41
N ARG A 195 15.22 32.15 -9.00
CA ARG A 195 15.92 33.36 -8.53
C ARG A 195 16.82 34.01 -9.59
N GLU A 196 17.08 33.33 -10.70
CA GLU A 196 17.87 33.86 -11.84
C GLU A 196 17.04 34.75 -12.79
N PHE A 197 16.32 35.74 -12.25
CA PHE A 197 15.63 36.78 -13.03
C PHE A 197 16.23 38.15 -12.79
#